data_AF-A0A7C5C9V6-F1
#
_entry.id   AF-A0A7C5C9V6-F1
#
_cell.length_a   1.000
_cell.length_b   1.000
_cell.length_c   1.000
_cell.angle_alpha   90.00
_cell.angle_beta   90.00
_cell.angle_gamma   90.00
#
_symmetry.space_group_name_H-M   'P 1'
#
loop_
_entity.id
_entity.type
_entity.pdbx_description
1 polymer ?
#
loop_
_entity_poly.entity_id
_entity_poly.type
_entity_poly.pdbx_seq_one_letter_code
_entity_poly.pdbx_strand_id
1 'polypeptide(L)'
;YYKNPESTASTKDAEGWVATGDAGFIEESSGHLRIIDRAKDVGKMADGRLFAPKYVENKLKFYTSILEAVVFGAGREMCTAFINIDLNAVGNWAERNNIAYASYQELAGNPQVLDMIQAHIEEANASIAKDEMLSGCQIHRFLVLHKELDADDGEMTRTRKVRRNIVAEKFADLIEALYAGKTEQYTETEVTYEDGRKGKITATLEIRDAKVWPTSGKAAA
;
A
#
# COMPACT_ATOMS: atom_id res chain seq x y z
N TYR A 1 20.42 -22.04 6.55
CA TYR A 1 20.29 -21.30 7.82
C TYR A 1 21.34 -21.79 8.83
N TYR A 2 21.93 -20.90 9.63
CA TYR A 2 22.95 -21.28 10.62
C TYR A 2 22.34 -22.14 11.73
N LYS A 3 22.92 -23.34 11.96
CA LYS A 3 22.47 -24.32 12.96
C LYS A 3 20.99 -24.73 12.87
N ASN A 4 20.37 -24.58 11.71
CA ASN A 4 18.98 -25.00 11.48
C ASN A 4 18.87 -25.81 10.18
N PRO A 5 19.12 -27.13 10.24
CA PRO A 5 19.09 -28.01 9.07
C PRO A 5 17.68 -28.16 8.50
N GLU A 6 16.64 -28.18 9.35
CA GLU A 6 15.23 -28.31 8.93
C GLU A 6 14.81 -27.13 8.06
N SER A 7 15.04 -25.89 8.52
CA SER A 7 14.77 -24.70 7.72
C SER A 7 15.61 -24.66 6.44
N THR A 8 16.81 -25.26 6.44
CA THR A 8 17.65 -25.29 5.23
C THR A 8 17.08 -26.28 4.21
N ALA A 9 16.67 -27.46 4.66
CA ALA A 9 16.04 -28.46 3.82
C ALA A 9 14.71 -27.94 3.24
N SER A 10 13.89 -27.25 4.03
CA SER A 10 12.59 -26.74 3.58
C SER A 10 12.68 -25.63 2.51
N THR A 11 13.87 -25.08 2.26
CA THR A 11 14.07 -24.10 1.16
C THR A 11 14.29 -24.73 -0.19
N LYS A 12 14.52 -26.05 -0.26
CA LYS A 12 14.80 -26.77 -1.51
C LYS A 12 13.73 -27.80 -1.82
N ASP A 13 13.43 -27.96 -3.10
CA ASP A 13 12.62 -29.09 -3.58
C ASP A 13 13.48 -30.36 -3.78
N ALA A 14 12.84 -31.44 -4.26
CA ALA A 14 13.48 -32.75 -4.43
C ALA A 14 14.58 -32.72 -5.52
N GLU A 15 14.47 -31.79 -6.46
CA GLU A 15 15.38 -31.56 -7.58
C GLU A 15 16.53 -30.59 -7.20
N GLY A 16 16.47 -29.98 -6.00
CA GLY A 16 17.50 -29.12 -5.45
C GLY A 16 17.35 -27.62 -5.78
N TRP A 17 16.24 -27.21 -6.40
CA TRP A 17 15.92 -25.81 -6.64
C TRP A 17 15.59 -25.10 -5.34
N VAL A 18 16.01 -23.84 -5.25
CA VAL A 18 15.72 -23.00 -4.08
C VAL A 18 14.44 -22.21 -4.33
N ALA A 19 13.44 -22.38 -3.48
CA ALA A 19 12.23 -21.58 -3.49
C ALA A 19 12.53 -20.17 -2.96
N THR A 20 12.77 -19.21 -3.86
CA THR A 20 13.06 -17.80 -3.50
C THR A 20 11.92 -17.15 -2.70
N GLY A 21 10.70 -17.66 -2.87
CA GLY A 21 9.48 -17.12 -2.31
C GLY A 21 9.00 -15.85 -3.01
N ASP A 22 9.49 -15.60 -4.23
CA ASP A 22 9.03 -14.53 -5.11
C ASP A 22 8.01 -15.08 -6.11
N ALA A 23 6.98 -14.29 -6.40
CA ALA A 23 6.01 -14.56 -7.45
C ALA A 23 6.35 -13.70 -8.67
N GLY A 24 6.13 -14.25 -9.85
CA GLY A 24 6.37 -13.55 -11.10
C GLY A 24 5.81 -14.31 -12.29
N PHE A 25 5.93 -13.70 -13.45
CA PHE A 25 5.51 -14.26 -14.74
C PHE A 25 6.67 -14.24 -15.71
N ILE A 26 6.70 -15.23 -16.59
CA ILE A 26 7.52 -15.14 -17.80
C ILE A 26 6.72 -14.33 -18.82
N GLU A 27 7.27 -13.20 -19.25
CA GLU A 27 6.68 -12.41 -20.32
C GLU A 27 6.78 -13.18 -21.64
N GLU A 28 5.65 -13.47 -22.29
CA GLU A 28 5.62 -14.26 -23.52
C GLU A 28 6.40 -13.62 -24.67
N SER A 29 6.42 -12.28 -24.73
CA SER A 29 7.06 -11.52 -25.81
C SER A 29 8.59 -11.48 -25.70
N SER A 30 9.12 -11.43 -24.47
CA SER A 30 10.55 -11.23 -24.20
C SER A 30 11.25 -12.49 -23.66
N GLY A 31 10.48 -13.43 -23.09
CA GLY A 31 10.99 -14.57 -22.33
C GLY A 31 11.57 -14.19 -20.96
N HIS A 32 11.46 -12.92 -20.53
CA HIS A 32 12.02 -12.46 -19.26
C HIS A 32 11.09 -12.74 -18.08
N LEU A 33 11.68 -13.04 -16.92
CA LEU A 33 10.97 -13.14 -15.65
C LEU A 33 10.67 -11.73 -15.10
N ARG A 34 9.39 -11.43 -14.93
CA ARG A 34 8.89 -10.23 -14.25
C ARG A 34 8.41 -10.59 -12.85
N ILE A 35 9.15 -10.14 -11.83
CA ILE A 35 8.78 -10.34 -10.41
C ILE A 35 7.69 -9.33 -10.03
N ILE A 36 6.63 -9.79 -9.37
CA ILE A 36 5.46 -8.98 -9.03
C ILE A 36 5.32 -8.74 -7.52
N ASP A 37 5.60 -9.75 -6.69
CA ASP A 37 5.50 -9.67 -5.23
C ASP A 37 6.14 -10.91 -4.59
N ARG A 38 6.03 -11.06 -3.27
CA ARG A 38 6.33 -12.30 -2.55
C ARG A 38 5.17 -13.26 -2.72
N ALA A 39 5.47 -14.53 -2.98
CA ALA A 39 4.46 -15.58 -3.19
C ALA A 39 3.42 -15.67 -2.05
N LYS A 40 3.83 -15.41 -0.81
CA LYS A 40 2.94 -15.40 0.37
C LYS A 40 2.04 -14.16 0.49
N ASP A 41 2.38 -13.06 -0.18
CA ASP A 41 1.67 -11.79 -0.12
C ASP A 41 0.72 -11.62 -1.33
N VAL A 42 0.90 -12.45 -2.38
CA VAL A 42 -0.03 -12.54 -3.51
C VAL A 42 -1.32 -13.23 -3.05
N GLY A 43 -2.45 -12.60 -3.36
CA GLY A 43 -3.79 -13.12 -3.09
C GLY A 43 -4.67 -13.12 -4.32
N LYS A 44 -5.97 -13.28 -4.10
CA LYS A 44 -7.00 -13.12 -5.13
C LYS A 44 -8.02 -12.10 -4.68
N MET A 45 -8.53 -11.31 -5.62
CA MET A 45 -9.73 -10.49 -5.46
C MET A 45 -10.96 -11.40 -5.32
N ALA A 46 -12.11 -10.84 -4.92
CA ALA A 46 -13.36 -11.59 -4.77
C ALA A 46 -13.83 -12.26 -6.08
N ASP A 47 -13.51 -11.65 -7.23
CA ASP A 47 -13.81 -12.16 -8.56
C ASP A 47 -12.73 -13.15 -9.11
N GLY A 48 -11.75 -13.52 -8.28
CA GLY A 48 -10.69 -14.45 -8.64
C GLY A 48 -9.49 -13.85 -9.37
N ARG A 49 -9.55 -12.57 -9.79
CA ARG A 49 -8.38 -11.88 -10.37
C ARG A 49 -7.23 -11.82 -9.37
N LEU A 50 -6.01 -11.77 -9.89
CA LEU A 50 -4.82 -11.73 -9.05
C LEU A 50 -4.74 -10.41 -8.26
N PHE A 51 -4.32 -10.52 -7.00
CA PHE A 51 -4.04 -9.37 -6.14
C PHE A 51 -2.56 -9.40 -5.74
N ALA A 52 -1.79 -8.41 -6.20
CA ALA A 52 -0.37 -8.25 -5.85
C ALA A 52 -0.14 -6.84 -5.24
N PRO A 53 -0.22 -6.69 -3.90
CA PRO A 53 -0.19 -5.38 -3.27
C PRO A 53 1.11 -4.62 -3.52
N LYS A 54 2.28 -5.28 -3.43
CA LYS A 54 3.56 -4.55 -3.61
C LYS A 54 3.77 -4.05 -5.03
N TYR A 55 3.15 -4.69 -6.02
CA TYR A 55 3.20 -4.19 -7.39
C TYR A 55 2.61 -2.78 -7.48
N VAL A 56 1.46 -2.57 -6.84
CA VAL A 56 0.78 -1.27 -6.79
C VAL A 56 1.53 -0.29 -5.89
N GLU A 57 1.94 -0.73 -4.69
CA GLU A 57 2.63 0.12 -3.72
C GLU A 57 3.97 0.64 -4.28
N ASN A 58 4.74 -0.22 -4.95
CA ASN A 58 6.00 0.20 -5.56
C ASN A 58 5.76 1.22 -6.68
N LYS A 59 4.67 1.08 -7.45
CA LYS A 59 4.28 2.09 -8.46
C LYS A 59 4.00 3.45 -7.82
N LEU A 60 3.27 3.46 -6.70
CA LEU A 60 2.97 4.70 -5.97
C LEU A 60 4.21 5.32 -5.35
N LYS A 61 5.13 4.51 -4.82
CA LYS A 61 6.36 4.99 -4.17
C LYS A 61 7.40 5.55 -5.13
N PHE A 62 7.16 5.52 -6.44
CA PHE A 62 7.97 6.30 -7.38
C PHE A 62 7.65 7.80 -7.33
N TYR A 63 6.47 8.20 -6.84
CA TYR A 63 6.15 9.59 -6.61
C TYR A 63 6.79 10.05 -5.30
N THR A 64 7.65 11.07 -5.37
CA THR A 64 8.39 11.56 -4.19
C THR A 64 7.51 12.09 -3.08
N SER A 65 6.25 12.45 -3.37
CA SER A 65 5.25 12.87 -2.41
C SER A 65 4.69 11.72 -1.57
N ILE A 66 4.89 10.45 -1.97
CA ILE A 66 4.40 9.25 -1.29
C ILE A 66 5.57 8.52 -0.63
N LEU A 67 5.59 8.52 0.70
CA LEU A 67 6.59 7.82 1.50
C LEU A 67 6.29 6.32 1.59
N GLU A 68 5.03 5.98 1.84
CA GLU A 68 4.58 4.62 1.99
C GLU A 68 3.15 4.45 1.48
N ALA A 69 2.85 3.26 0.97
CA ALA A 69 1.52 2.86 0.58
C ALA A 69 1.21 1.46 1.13
N VAL A 70 -0.02 1.26 1.60
CA VAL A 70 -0.51 -0.06 2.01
C VAL A 70 -1.81 -0.34 1.27
N VAL A 71 -1.77 -1.32 0.39
CA VAL A 71 -2.91 -1.68 -0.46
C VAL A 71 -3.62 -2.90 0.12
N PHE A 72 -4.95 -2.82 0.16
CA PHE A 72 -5.87 -3.86 0.59
C PHE A 72 -6.73 -4.27 -0.60
N GLY A 73 -7.11 -5.54 -0.68
CA GLY A 73 -7.92 -6.03 -1.81
C GLY A 73 -8.11 -7.55 -1.85
N ALA A 74 -7.24 -8.32 -1.19
CA ALA A 74 -7.42 -9.77 -1.07
C ALA A 74 -8.80 -10.13 -0.50
N GLY A 75 -9.58 -10.92 -1.25
CA GLY A 75 -10.94 -11.32 -0.91
C GLY A 75 -11.98 -10.19 -0.99
N ARG A 76 -11.66 -9.04 -1.58
CA ARG A 76 -12.55 -7.88 -1.71
C ARG A 76 -12.90 -7.60 -3.17
N GLU A 77 -13.98 -6.86 -3.40
CA GLU A 77 -14.45 -6.50 -4.75
C GLU A 77 -13.61 -5.40 -5.41
N MET A 78 -12.93 -4.60 -4.60
CA MET A 78 -12.10 -3.48 -5.05
C MET A 78 -10.83 -3.37 -4.21
N CYS A 79 -9.77 -2.81 -4.79
CA CYS A 79 -8.59 -2.44 -4.01
C CYS A 79 -8.77 -1.07 -3.38
N THR A 80 -8.30 -0.93 -2.15
CA THR A 80 -8.25 0.33 -1.41
C THR A 80 -6.83 0.57 -0.88
N ALA A 81 -6.48 1.82 -0.56
CA ALA A 81 -5.13 2.15 -0.13
C ALA A 81 -5.09 3.11 1.07
N PHE A 82 -4.12 2.86 1.94
CA PHE A 82 -3.58 3.89 2.82
C PHE A 82 -2.34 4.49 2.19
N ILE A 83 -2.20 5.81 2.34
CA ILE A 83 -1.04 6.56 1.88
C ILE A 83 -0.40 7.30 3.06
N ASN A 84 0.92 7.20 3.19
CA ASN A 84 1.69 8.20 3.93
C ASN A 84 2.37 9.14 2.94
N ILE A 85 2.17 10.44 3.14
CA ILE A 85 2.97 11.44 2.44
C ILE A 85 4.41 11.42 2.93
N ASP A 86 5.36 11.80 2.07
CA ASP A 86 6.70 12.17 2.47
C ASP A 86 6.70 13.63 2.96
N LEU A 87 6.88 13.81 4.27
CA LEU A 87 6.82 15.14 4.89
C LEU A 87 7.82 16.12 4.30
N ASN A 88 9.02 15.66 3.93
CA ASN A 88 10.05 16.53 3.38
C ASN A 88 9.69 16.96 1.96
N ALA A 89 9.29 16.02 1.11
CA ALA A 89 8.93 16.33 -0.27
C ALA A 89 7.66 17.18 -0.35
N VAL A 90 6.62 16.82 0.41
CA VAL A 90 5.35 17.57 0.44
C VAL A 90 5.51 18.91 1.15
N GLY A 91 6.33 18.99 2.21
CA GLY A 91 6.65 20.27 2.86
C GLY A 91 7.34 21.25 1.91
N ASN A 92 8.36 20.80 1.17
CA ASN A 92 9.03 21.61 0.14
C ASN A 92 8.05 22.06 -0.97
N TRP A 93 7.13 21.19 -1.36
CA TRP A 93 6.09 21.54 -2.33
C TRP A 93 5.10 22.56 -1.74
N ALA A 94 4.68 22.39 -0.49
CA ALA A 94 3.76 23.28 0.21
C ALA A 94 4.33 24.71 0.32
N GLU A 95 5.61 24.84 0.68
CA GLU A 95 6.30 26.13 0.74
C GLU A 95 6.26 26.87 -0.61
N ARG A 96 6.55 26.16 -1.72
CA ARG A 96 6.52 26.74 -3.07
C ARG A 96 5.12 27.14 -3.53
N ASN A 97 4.09 26.55 -2.93
CA ASN A 97 2.69 26.84 -3.22
C ASN A 97 2.04 27.76 -2.17
N ASN A 98 2.83 28.36 -1.27
CA ASN A 98 2.37 29.25 -0.20
C ASN A 98 1.35 28.59 0.76
N ILE A 99 1.51 27.29 1.01
CA ILE A 99 0.70 26.54 1.96
C ILE A 99 1.44 26.51 3.29
N ALA A 100 0.92 27.22 4.29
CA ALA A 100 1.42 27.15 5.65
C ALA A 100 0.91 25.88 6.35
N TYR A 101 1.78 25.24 7.12
CA TYR A 101 1.45 24.08 7.96
C TYR A 101 2.34 24.06 9.20
N ALA A 102 1.85 23.44 10.27
CA ALA A 102 2.56 23.28 11.53
C ALA A 102 2.87 21.81 11.87
N SER A 103 2.29 20.85 11.14
CA SER A 103 2.47 19.43 11.41
C SER A 103 2.28 18.54 10.19
N TYR A 104 2.73 17.29 10.30
CA TYR A 104 2.43 16.22 9.33
C TYR A 104 0.93 16.09 9.08
N GLN A 105 0.13 16.03 10.16
CA GLN A 105 -1.31 15.81 10.09
C GLN A 105 -2.02 16.94 9.31
N GLU A 106 -1.58 18.18 9.45
CA GLU A 106 -2.13 19.31 8.69
C GLU A 106 -1.85 19.19 7.18
N LEU A 107 -0.64 18.80 6.78
CA LEU A 107 -0.35 18.55 5.37
C LEU A 107 -1.07 17.32 4.83
N ALA A 108 -1.10 16.23 5.60
CA ALA A 108 -1.76 14.98 5.22
C ALA A 108 -3.25 15.17 4.94
N GLY A 109 -3.92 16.05 5.70
CA GLY A 109 -5.32 16.42 5.50
C GLY A 109 -5.56 17.65 4.64
N ASN A 110 -4.52 18.27 4.07
CA ASN A 110 -4.69 19.48 3.25
C ASN A 110 -5.35 19.13 1.90
N PRO A 111 -6.42 19.83 1.48
CA PRO A 111 -7.14 19.51 0.25
C PRO A 111 -6.24 19.47 -1.00
N GLN A 112 -5.26 20.38 -1.12
CA GLN A 112 -4.37 20.42 -2.28
C GLN A 112 -3.35 19.27 -2.27
N VAL A 113 -2.95 18.80 -1.08
CA VAL A 113 -2.12 17.59 -0.95
C VAL A 113 -2.95 16.36 -1.31
N LEU A 114 -4.18 16.27 -0.82
CA LEU A 114 -5.10 15.18 -1.18
C LEU A 114 -5.37 15.13 -2.69
N ASP A 115 -5.54 16.29 -3.35
CA ASP A 115 -5.69 16.40 -4.81
C ASP A 115 -4.44 15.87 -5.54
N MET A 116 -3.24 16.25 -5.07
CA MET A 116 -1.97 15.79 -5.62
C MET A 116 -1.82 14.26 -5.48
N ILE A 117 -2.11 13.71 -4.31
CA ILE A 117 -2.05 12.26 -4.06
C ILE A 117 -3.09 11.52 -4.92
N GLN A 118 -4.30 12.06 -5.05
CA GLN A 118 -5.32 11.50 -5.93
C GLN A 118 -4.82 11.42 -7.37
N ALA A 119 -4.25 12.50 -7.91
CA ALA A 119 -3.70 12.52 -9.26
C ALA A 119 -2.63 11.44 -9.48
N HIS A 120 -1.70 11.27 -8.53
CA HIS A 120 -0.68 10.21 -8.58
C HIS A 120 -1.28 8.80 -8.58
N ILE A 121 -2.32 8.57 -7.78
CA ILE A 121 -3.04 7.29 -7.74
C ILE A 121 -3.74 7.03 -9.09
N GLU A 122 -4.38 8.03 -9.67
CA GLU A 122 -5.10 7.89 -10.94
C GLU A 122 -4.15 7.65 -12.12
N GLU A 123 -2.96 8.26 -12.11
CA GLU A 123 -1.87 7.97 -13.06
C GLU A 123 -1.33 6.55 -12.88
N ALA A 124 -1.13 6.10 -11.62
CA ALA A 124 -0.74 4.73 -11.33
C ALA A 124 -1.81 3.73 -11.79
N ASN A 125 -3.10 4.01 -11.56
CA ASN A 125 -4.21 3.22 -12.06
C ASN A 125 -4.21 3.13 -13.58
N ALA A 126 -3.93 4.23 -14.30
CA ALA A 126 -3.82 4.22 -15.76
C ALA A 126 -2.69 3.30 -16.25
N SER A 127 -1.59 3.22 -15.51
CA SER A 127 -0.50 2.28 -15.78
C SER A 127 -0.91 0.84 -15.48
N ILE A 128 -1.55 0.60 -14.33
CA ILE A 128 -1.98 -0.73 -13.87
C ILE A 128 -3.03 -1.33 -14.81
N ALA A 129 -3.98 -0.53 -15.31
CA ALA A 129 -5.04 -0.99 -16.19
C ALA A 129 -4.53 -1.60 -17.52
N LYS A 130 -3.30 -1.25 -17.93
CA LYS A 130 -2.63 -1.81 -19.11
C LYS A 130 -1.98 -3.17 -18.84
N ASP A 131 -1.87 -3.58 -17.59
CA ASP A 131 -1.27 -4.85 -17.20
C ASP A 131 -2.31 -5.97 -17.29
N GLU A 132 -2.16 -6.89 -18.25
CA GLU A 132 -3.15 -7.95 -18.48
C GLU A 132 -3.40 -8.81 -17.24
N MET A 133 -2.36 -9.06 -16.44
CA MET A 133 -2.43 -9.95 -15.27
C MET A 133 -2.83 -9.20 -14.00
N LEU A 134 -2.46 -7.92 -13.87
CA LEU A 134 -2.62 -7.14 -12.63
C LEU A 134 -3.56 -5.95 -12.75
N SER A 135 -4.27 -5.79 -13.88
CA SER A 135 -5.24 -4.70 -14.09
C SER A 135 -6.38 -4.66 -13.07
N GLY A 136 -6.66 -5.77 -12.39
CA GLY A 136 -7.61 -5.82 -11.26
C GLY A 136 -7.13 -5.13 -9.98
N CYS A 137 -5.84 -4.80 -9.88
CA CYS A 137 -5.24 -4.18 -8.70
C CYS A 137 -5.38 -2.65 -8.64
N GLN A 138 -6.23 -2.04 -9.47
CA GLN A 138 -6.46 -0.59 -9.44
C GLN A 138 -7.07 -0.14 -8.11
N ILE A 139 -6.59 0.96 -7.56
CA ILE A 139 -7.09 1.54 -6.31
C ILE A 139 -8.37 2.29 -6.61
N HIS A 140 -9.47 1.89 -5.99
CA HIS A 140 -10.77 2.51 -6.17
C HIS A 140 -11.01 3.62 -5.15
N ARG A 141 -10.53 3.40 -3.91
CA ARG A 141 -10.71 4.33 -2.79
C ARG A 141 -9.45 4.40 -1.95
N PHE A 142 -9.13 5.57 -1.44
CA PHE A 142 -7.95 5.75 -0.58
C PHE A 142 -8.19 6.80 0.49
N LEU A 143 -7.26 6.84 1.44
CA LEU A 143 -7.11 7.92 2.39
C LEU A 143 -5.61 8.18 2.65
N VAL A 144 -5.30 9.38 3.11
CA VAL A 144 -3.96 9.72 3.61
C VAL A 144 -3.98 9.61 5.12
N LEU A 145 -3.10 8.78 5.68
CA LEU A 145 -3.02 8.58 7.13
C LEU A 145 -2.57 9.86 7.82
N HIS A 146 -3.12 10.12 9.00
CA HIS A 146 -2.83 11.29 9.83
C HIS A 146 -1.51 11.20 10.60
N LYS A 147 -0.82 10.05 10.53
CA LYS A 147 0.53 9.80 11.04
C LYS A 147 1.31 8.89 10.09
N GLU A 148 2.64 8.98 10.12
CA GLU A 148 3.50 8.01 9.46
C GLU A 148 3.42 6.65 10.14
N LEU A 149 3.43 5.56 9.36
CA LEU A 149 3.62 4.23 9.93
C LEU A 149 4.99 4.13 10.60
N ASP A 150 5.06 3.52 11.78
CA ASP A 150 6.27 3.52 12.61
C ASP A 150 6.70 2.12 13.09
N ALA A 151 8.01 1.92 13.26
CA ALA A 151 8.58 0.67 13.73
C ALA A 151 8.38 0.47 15.24
N ASP A 152 8.40 1.55 16.02
CA ASP A 152 8.14 1.56 17.46
C ASP A 152 6.67 1.27 17.77
N ASP A 153 5.78 1.61 16.83
CA ASP A 153 4.38 1.20 16.83
C ASP A 153 4.15 -0.23 16.31
N GLY A 154 5.20 -0.91 15.84
CA GLY A 154 5.10 -2.28 15.30
C GLY A 154 4.40 -2.38 13.94
N GLU A 155 4.12 -1.25 13.29
CA GLU A 155 3.47 -1.17 11.97
C GLU A 155 4.47 -1.44 10.84
N MET A 156 5.77 -1.27 11.11
CA MET A 156 6.85 -1.65 10.21
C MET A 156 8.02 -2.29 10.96
N THR A 157 8.96 -2.86 10.20
CA THR A 157 10.27 -3.24 10.73
C THR A 157 11.18 -2.01 10.81
N ARG A 158 12.29 -2.11 11.55
CA ARG A 158 13.35 -1.07 11.56
C ARG A 158 13.96 -0.81 10.17
N THR A 159 13.84 -1.76 9.25
CA THR A 159 14.21 -1.61 7.84
C THR A 159 13.07 -1.06 6.97
N ARG A 160 12.05 -0.45 7.60
CA ARG A 160 10.86 0.15 6.97
C ARG A 160 10.02 -0.82 6.12
N LYS A 161 10.01 -2.10 6.47
CA LYS A 161 9.10 -3.07 5.84
C LYS A 161 7.77 -3.08 6.58
N VAL A 162 6.68 -2.76 5.88
CA VAL A 162 5.31 -2.77 6.42
C VAL A 162 4.94 -4.15 6.99
N ARG A 163 4.36 -4.17 8.19
CA ARG A 163 3.76 -5.33 8.85
C ARG A 163 2.25 -5.30 8.64
N ARG A 164 1.80 -5.70 7.45
CA ARG A 164 0.40 -5.57 6.99
C ARG A 164 -0.65 -6.04 7.97
N ASN A 165 -0.45 -7.19 8.63
CA ASN A 165 -1.41 -7.72 9.57
C ASN A 165 -1.61 -6.79 10.77
N ILE A 166 -0.53 -6.18 11.27
CA ILE A 166 -0.58 -5.22 12.37
C ILE A 166 -1.24 -3.92 11.93
N VAL A 167 -0.90 -3.43 10.73
CA VAL A 167 -1.57 -2.25 10.14
C VAL A 167 -3.08 -2.51 9.98
N ALA A 168 -3.46 -3.67 9.46
CA ALA A 168 -4.86 -4.03 9.25
C ALA A 168 -5.65 -4.14 10.57
N GLU A 169 -5.01 -4.64 11.63
CA GLU A 169 -5.61 -4.73 12.95
C GLU A 169 -5.78 -3.35 13.60
N LYS A 170 -4.73 -2.53 13.59
CA LYS A 170 -4.73 -1.20 14.23
C LYS A 170 -5.67 -0.20 13.58
N PHE A 171 -5.77 -0.25 12.26
CA PHE A 171 -6.56 0.69 11.46
C PHE A 171 -7.81 0.02 10.87
N ALA A 172 -8.37 -0.97 11.59
CA ALA A 172 -9.51 -1.73 11.12
C ALA A 172 -10.73 -0.84 10.84
N ASP A 173 -10.96 0.18 11.67
CA ASP A 173 -12.01 1.21 11.51
C ASP A 173 -11.88 1.96 10.17
N LEU A 174 -10.67 2.35 9.81
CA LEU A 174 -10.36 3.03 8.55
C LEU A 174 -10.55 2.10 7.34
N ILE A 175 -10.13 0.84 7.45
CA ILE A 175 -10.33 -0.17 6.40
C ILE A 175 -11.83 -0.42 6.20
N GLU A 176 -12.59 -0.61 7.28
CA GLU A 176 -14.03 -0.79 7.23
C GLU A 176 -14.71 0.41 6.57
N ALA A 177 -14.31 1.64 6.92
CA ALA A 177 -14.85 2.85 6.31
C ALA A 177 -14.59 2.93 4.80
N LEU A 178 -13.39 2.52 4.34
CA LEU A 178 -13.06 2.43 2.91
C LEU A 178 -14.03 1.50 2.18
N TYR A 179 -14.35 0.33 2.74
CA TYR A 179 -15.28 -0.62 2.10
C TYR A 179 -16.76 -0.31 2.33
N ALA A 180 -17.11 0.46 3.36
CA ALA A 180 -18.48 0.83 3.69
C ALA A 180 -19.01 2.04 2.89
N GLY A 181 -18.27 2.56 1.92
CA GLY A 181 -18.72 3.69 1.11
C GLY A 181 -18.70 5.04 1.83
N LYS A 182 -18.05 5.14 3.01
CA LYS A 182 -17.97 6.41 3.75
C LYS A 182 -17.09 7.43 3.02
N THR A 183 -17.36 8.72 3.23
CA THR A 183 -16.58 9.85 2.71
C THR A 183 -15.57 10.38 3.73
N GLU A 184 -15.74 10.05 5.01
CA GLU A 184 -14.81 10.40 6.08
C GLU A 184 -14.89 9.37 7.21
N GLN A 185 -13.84 9.31 8.04
CA GLN A 185 -13.81 8.46 9.24
C GLN A 185 -12.98 9.11 10.34
N TYR A 186 -13.59 9.29 11.51
CA TYR A 186 -12.87 9.60 12.75
C TYR A 186 -12.09 8.38 13.23
N THR A 187 -10.86 8.59 13.67
CA THR A 187 -10.02 7.54 14.25
C THR A 187 -9.20 8.08 15.43
N GLU A 188 -8.87 7.18 16.34
CA GLU A 188 -7.96 7.40 17.45
C GLU A 188 -6.87 6.33 17.39
N THR A 189 -5.64 6.72 17.09
CA THR A 189 -4.52 5.80 16.92
C THR A 189 -3.54 5.93 18.09
N GLU A 190 -3.22 4.80 18.72
CA GLU A 190 -2.16 4.72 19.72
C GLU A 190 -0.79 4.89 19.06
N VAL A 191 0.03 5.76 19.63
CA VAL A 191 1.42 6.01 19.21
C VAL A 191 2.39 5.82 20.35
N THR A 192 3.57 5.30 20.03
CA THR A 192 4.67 5.07 20.96
C THR A 192 5.75 6.11 20.70
N TYR A 193 6.02 6.96 21.69
CA TYR A 193 7.09 7.96 21.61
C TYR A 193 8.46 7.30 21.81
N GLU A 194 9.53 8.00 21.40
CA GLU A 194 10.92 7.51 21.51
C GLU A 194 11.32 7.13 22.95
N ASP A 195 10.71 7.75 23.95
CA ASP A 195 10.91 7.45 25.37
C ASP A 195 10.08 6.27 25.90
N GLY A 196 9.35 5.59 25.00
CA GLY A 196 8.50 4.44 25.30
C GLY A 196 7.13 4.80 25.88
N ARG A 197 6.81 6.08 26.07
CA ARG A 197 5.45 6.48 26.48
C ARG A 197 4.47 6.20 25.36
N LYS A 198 3.26 5.82 25.73
CA LYS A 198 2.13 5.67 24.81
C LYS A 198 1.26 6.92 24.86
N GLY A 199 0.88 7.40 23.69
CA GLY A 199 -0.07 8.48 23.49
C GLY A 199 -1.15 8.09 22.48
N LYS A 200 -2.02 9.06 22.19
CA LYS A 200 -3.08 8.91 21.20
C LYS A 200 -3.05 10.11 20.28
N ILE A 201 -3.14 9.86 18.98
CA ILE A 201 -3.38 10.88 17.97
C ILE A 201 -4.80 10.65 17.43
N THR A 202 -5.54 11.73 17.22
CA THR A 202 -6.90 11.67 16.68
C THR A 202 -7.00 12.49 15.42
N ALA A 203 -7.80 12.02 14.48
CA ALA A 203 -8.07 12.72 13.24
C ALA A 203 -9.40 12.28 12.65
N THR A 204 -10.01 13.14 11.84
CA THR A 204 -11.05 12.74 10.89
C THR A 204 -10.44 12.75 9.52
N LEU A 205 -10.37 11.58 8.88
CA LEU A 205 -9.69 11.41 7.60
C LEU A 205 -10.73 11.44 6.49
N GLU A 206 -10.47 12.25 5.47
CA GLU A 206 -11.23 12.23 4.22
C GLU A 206 -10.92 10.95 3.44
N ILE A 207 -11.96 10.30 2.93
CA ILE A 207 -11.88 9.14 2.05
C ILE A 207 -12.23 9.59 0.65
N ARG A 208 -11.32 9.36 -0.29
CA ARG A 208 -11.48 9.77 -1.68
C ARG A 208 -11.63 8.58 -2.60
N ASP A 209 -12.52 8.74 -3.57
CA ASP A 209 -12.59 7.85 -4.71
C ASP A 209 -11.51 8.24 -5.72
N ALA A 210 -10.86 7.25 -6.32
CA ALA A 210 -9.87 7.45 -7.36
C ALA A 210 -10.41 6.93 -8.69
N LYS A 211 -10.16 7.66 -9.77
CA LYS A 211 -10.50 7.20 -11.12
C LYS A 211 -9.82 5.87 -11.42
N VAL A 212 -10.63 4.90 -11.83
CA VAL A 212 -10.20 3.64 -12.43
C VAL A 212 -10.43 3.65 -13.93
N TRP A 213 -9.68 2.82 -14.65
CA TRP A 213 -9.68 2.75 -16.09
C TRP A 213 -10.23 1.41 -16.57
N PRO A 214 -10.88 1.38 -17.74
CA PRO A 214 -11.32 0.13 -18.35
C PRO A 214 -10.14 -0.83 -18.51
N THR A 215 -10.33 -2.06 -18.07
CA THR A 215 -9.32 -3.12 -18.15
C THR A 215 -9.63 -4.01 -19.36
N SER A 216 -8.61 -4.38 -20.13
CA SER A 216 -8.74 -5.35 -21.23
C SER A 216 -8.84 -6.81 -20.76
N GLY A 217 -8.72 -7.08 -19.46
CA GLY A 217 -8.56 -8.42 -18.91
C GLY A 217 -9.78 -9.33 -19.02
N LYS A 218 -9.59 -10.49 -19.68
CA LYS A 218 -10.41 -11.70 -19.46
C LYS A 218 -10.23 -12.14 -18.01
N ALA A 219 -11.31 -12.60 -17.37
CA ALA A 219 -11.21 -13.26 -16.07
C ALA A 219 -10.16 -14.40 -16.18
N ALA A 220 -9.23 -14.46 -15.22
CA ALA A 220 -8.25 -15.53 -15.16
C ALA A 220 -9.00 -16.87 -15.12
N ALA A 221 -8.80 -17.70 -16.15
CA ALA A 221 -9.37 -19.04 -16.27
C ALA A 221 -8.73 -20.01 -15.26
#